data_AF-A0A1I7J8Y2-F1
#
_entry.id   AF-A0A1I7J8Y2-F1
#
_cell.length_a   1.000
_cell.length_b   1.000
_cell.length_c   1.000
_cell.angle_alpha   90.00
_cell.angle_beta   90.00
_cell.angle_gamma   90.00
#
_symmetry.space_group_name_H-M   'P 1'
#
loop_
_entity.id
_entity.type
_entity.pdbx_description
1 polymer ?
#
loop_
_entity_poly.entity_id
_entity_poly.type
_entity_poly.pdbx_seq_one_letter_code
_entity_poly.pdbx_strand_id
1 'polypeptide(L)' 'MRDDDDRPRKAVAHEIGQPLDTLSLGDLDARVALLRAEIARLEAARAAKQAAQGAADAFFKRS' A
#
# COMPACT_ATOMS: atom_id res chain seq x y z
N MET A 1 15.06 14.33 27.85
CA MET A 1 13.84 14.97 27.32
C MET A 1 14.17 15.65 26.01
N ARG A 2 13.58 15.17 24.91
CA ARG A 2 13.18 15.95 23.74
C ARG A 2 12.31 15.02 22.90
N ASP A 3 11.02 15.34 22.91
CA ASP A 3 9.92 14.62 22.29
C ASP A 3 10.06 14.63 20.76
N ASP A 4 10.50 13.52 20.18
CA ASP A 4 10.45 13.27 18.73
C ASP A 4 9.18 12.50 18.31
N ASP A 5 8.25 12.29 19.26
CA ASP A 5 7.02 11.52 19.06
C ASP A 5 5.80 12.39 18.68
N ASP A 6 5.96 13.71 18.58
CA ASP A 6 4.86 14.65 18.28
C ASP A 6 4.69 14.90 16.78
N ARG A 7 5.03 13.91 15.94
CA ARG A 7 4.62 13.96 14.54
C ARG A 7 3.14 13.62 14.49
N PRO A 8 2.28 14.48 13.90
CA PRO A 8 0.87 14.14 13.76
C PRO A 8 0.78 12.82 13.02
N ARG A 9 0.32 11.77 13.73
CA ARG A 9 0.02 10.48 13.13
C ARG A 9 -0.91 10.77 11.97
N LYS A 10 -0.44 10.53 10.73
CA LYS A 10 -1.25 10.74 9.53
C LYS A 10 -2.60 10.10 9.80
N ALA A 11 -3.66 10.89 9.74
CA ALA A 11 -5.00 10.40 9.95
C ALA A 11 -5.19 9.17 9.05
N VAL A 12 -5.55 8.04 9.67
CA VAL A 12 -5.85 6.83 8.93
C VAL A 12 -7.11 7.13 8.14
N ALA A 13 -6.97 7.38 6.83
CA ALA A 13 -8.07 7.76 5.95
C ALA A 13 -9.13 6.64 5.83
N HIS A 14 -8.75 5.39 6.14
CA HIS A 14 -9.58 4.21 6.04
C HIS A 14 -8.94 3.01 6.77
N GLU A 15 -9.74 2.19 7.45
CA GLU A 15 -9.38 0.88 8.01
C GLU A 15 -10.13 -0.27 7.31
N ILE A 16 -9.43 -1.36 6.98
CA ILE A 16 -10.03 -2.54 6.34
C ILE A 16 -11.08 -3.16 7.26
N GLY A 17 -12.27 -3.42 6.70
CA GLY A 17 -13.37 -4.05 7.43
C GLY A 17 -14.18 -3.10 8.31
N GLN A 18 -13.92 -1.79 8.26
CA GLN A 18 -14.75 -0.82 8.98
C GLN A 18 -16.21 -0.83 8.46
N PRO A 19 -17.21 -0.58 9.33
CA PRO A 19 -18.60 -0.41 8.92
C PRO A 19 -18.75 0.70 7.87
N LEU A 20 -19.72 0.51 6.95
CA LEU A 20 -19.99 1.44 5.85
C LEU A 20 -21.27 2.25 6.05
N ASP A 21 -22.05 1.94 7.09
CA ASP A 21 -23.42 2.44 7.29
C ASP A 21 -23.49 3.98 7.45
N THR A 22 -22.38 4.61 7.82
CA THR A 22 -22.26 6.06 8.03
C THR A 22 -21.64 6.80 6.84
N LEU A 23 -21.26 6.09 5.77
CA LEU A 23 -20.56 6.67 4.63
C LEU A 23 -21.54 7.09 3.54
N SER A 24 -21.30 8.25 2.96
CA SER A 24 -21.99 8.65 1.74
C SER A 24 -21.45 7.90 0.52
N LEU A 25 -22.16 7.97 -0.62
CA LEU A 25 -21.66 7.44 -1.89
C LEU A 25 -20.31 8.07 -2.29
N GLY A 26 -20.15 9.38 -2.06
CA GLY A 26 -18.89 10.07 -2.35
C GLY A 26 -17.73 9.60 -1.48
N ASP A 27 -18.00 9.28 -0.20
CA ASP A 27 -16.99 8.72 0.70
C ASP A 27 -16.57 7.32 0.26
N LEU A 28 -17.53 6.51 -0.20
CA LEU A 28 -17.27 5.18 -0.76
C LEU A 28 -16.42 5.28 -2.03
N ASP A 29 -16.78 6.18 -2.95
CA ASP A 29 -16.03 6.40 -4.19
C ASP A 29 -14.58 6.84 -3.93
N ALA A 30 -14.39 7.81 -3.03
CA ALA A 30 -13.07 8.28 -2.62
C ALA A 30 -12.23 7.16 -2.01
N ARG A 31 -12.84 6.32 -1.19
CA ARG A 31 -12.17 5.16 -0.57
C ARG A 31 -11.81 4.09 -1.59
N VAL A 32 -12.71 3.75 -2.51
CA VAL A 32 -12.43 2.80 -3.59
C VAL A 32 -11.26 3.30 -4.45
N ALA A 33 -11.24 4.60 -4.78
CA ALA A 33 -10.14 5.19 -5.53
C ALA A 33 -8.80 5.06 -4.79
N LEU A 34 -8.78 5.37 -3.49
CA LEU A 34 -7.59 5.24 -2.64
C LEU A 34 -7.08 3.79 -2.56
N LEU A 35 -7.97 2.83 -2.34
CA LEU A 35 -7.60 1.41 -2.27
C LEU A 35 -7.10 0.87 -3.61
N ARG A 36 -7.69 1.28 -4.74
CA ARG A 36 -7.22 0.89 -6.07
C ARG A 36 -5.82 1.41 -6.36
N ALA A 37 -5.53 2.65 -5.98
CA ALA A 37 -4.18 3.21 -6.11
C ALA A 37 -3.17 2.42 -5.26
N GLU A 38 -3.55 2.02 -4.05
CA GLU A 38 -2.70 1.21 -3.18
C GLU A 38 -2.47 -0.20 -3.75
N ILE A 39 -3.49 -0.85 -4.30
CA ILE A 39 -3.36 -2.14 -5.01
C ILE A 39 -2.34 -2.02 -6.14
N ALA A 40 -2.47 -1.00 -7.00
CA ALA A 40 -1.55 -0.80 -8.11
C ALA A 40 -0.10 -0.59 -7.63
N ARG A 41 0.10 0.15 -6.53
CA ARG A 41 1.42 0.34 -5.91
C ARG A 41 2.02 -0.98 -5.43
N LEU A 42 1.22 -1.81 -4.77
CA LEU A 42 1.65 -3.12 -4.27
C LEU A 42 1.99 -4.10 -5.39
N GLU A 43 1.18 -4.12 -6.46
CA GLU A 43 1.43 -4.94 -7.65
C GLU A 43 2.73 -4.53 -8.35
N ALA A 44 2.98 -3.24 -8.50
CA ALA A 44 4.23 -2.73 -9.07
C ALA A 44 5.46 -3.14 -8.22
N ALA A 45 5.36 -3.01 -6.90
CA ALA A 45 6.43 -3.44 -5.99
C ALA A 45 6.67 -4.95 -6.03
N ARG A 46 5.59 -5.75 -6.14
CA ARG A 46 5.69 -7.21 -6.31
C ARG A 46 6.40 -7.56 -7.62
N ALA A 47 6.00 -6.95 -8.73
CA ALA A 47 6.61 -7.19 -10.03
C ALA A 47 8.10 -6.85 -10.04
N ALA A 48 8.48 -5.72 -9.43
CA ALA A 48 9.88 -5.33 -9.28
C ALA A 48 10.69 -6.35 -8.46
N LYS A 49 10.14 -6.86 -7.35
CA LYS A 49 10.78 -7.90 -6.54
C LYS A 49 10.93 -9.22 -7.30
N GLN A 50 9.91 -9.62 -8.07
CA GLN A 50 9.97 -10.84 -8.88
C GLN A 50 11.02 -10.73 -10.00
N ALA A 51 11.12 -9.58 -10.66
CA ALA A 51 12.15 -9.34 -11.67
C ALA A 51 13.57 -9.40 -11.07
N ALA A 52 13.76 -8.80 -9.89
CA ALA A 52 15.03 -8.86 -9.17
C ALA A 52 15.42 -10.31 -8.80
N GLN A 53 14.46 -11.12 -8.32
CA GLN A 53 14.72 -12.52 -7.99
C GLN A 53 15.06 -13.35 -9.23
N GLY A 54 14.29 -13.21 -10.32
CA GLY A 54 14.55 -13.94 -11.56
C GLY A 54 15.91 -13.59 -12.20
N ALA A 55 16.33 -12.33 -12.11
CA ALA A 55 17.65 -11.91 -12.57
C ALA A 55 18.78 -12.54 -11.73
N ALA A 56 18.60 -12.63 -10.41
CA ALA A 56 19.54 -13.30 -9.52
C ALA A 56 19.63 -14.79 -9.83
N ASP A 57 18.49 -15.49 -9.94
CA ASP A 57 18.45 -16.92 -10.23
C ASP A 57 19.12 -17.26 -11.58
N ALA A 58 18.94 -16.41 -12.59
CA ALA A 58 19.60 -16.57 -13.90
C ALA A 58 21.12 -16.34 -13.85
N PHE A 59 21.60 -15.45 -12.96
CA PHE A 59 23.03 -15.23 -12.74
C PHE A 59 23.68 -16.43 -12.04
N PHE A 60 23.05 -16.95 -10.99
CA PHE A 60 23.58 -18.10 -10.23
C PHE A 60 23.58 -19.40 -11.05
N LYS A 61 22.58 -19.65 -11.93
CA LYS A 61 22.50 -20.87 -12.74
C LYS A 61 23.49 -20.93 -13.91
N ARG A 62 24.20 -19.84 -14.19
CA ARG A 62 25.20 -19.73 -15.26
C ARG A 62 26.64 -19.81 -14.75
N SER A 63 26.81 -20.13 -13.47
CA SER A 63 28.09 -20.41 -12.80
C SER A 63 28.37 -21.90 -12.76
#